data_AF-A0A954KNV7-F1
#
_entry.id   AF-A0A954KNV7-F1
#
_cell.length_a   1.000
_cell.length_b   1.000
_cell.length_c   1.000
_cell.angle_alpha   90.00
_cell.angle_beta   90.00
_cell.angle_gamma   90.00
#
_symmetry.space_group_name_H-M   'P 1'
#
loop_
_entity.id
_entity.type
_entity.pdbx_description
1 polymer ?
#
loop_
_entity_poly.entity_id
_entity_poly.type
_entity_poly.pdbx_seq_one_letter_code
_entity_poly.pdbx_strand_id
1 'polypeptide(L)'
;MTDRPSILPGILAEFIAAAPSRLQKRIDANPEAANDFAWTRTDDIWFVAAGEEKVQLKSQLIQSLDDVECTCLLGPRCFHVLASLSLLRISDTVDVPDVENASQEPEFGIVKEVSTDSLEGPPEAESLSESQSFAARDMMKQCSDILAAGLRAAGSVLQSRLLRCIHECRAEGLHRLAAAGLRVMHNIRQVRTNADTFDSNLAAQDLTEALEVAWLLIQNPADPPSSTLGVARRRY
;
A
#
# COMPACT_ATOMS: atom_id res chain seq x y z
N MET A 1 21.61 -2.69 -10.22
CA MET A 1 20.59 -2.93 -9.19
C MET A 1 19.85 -4.17 -9.62
N THR A 2 19.86 -5.25 -8.82
CA THR A 2 19.07 -6.44 -9.10
C THR A 2 17.58 -6.07 -8.96
N ASP A 3 16.75 -6.44 -9.93
CA ASP A 3 15.29 -6.29 -9.88
C ASP A 3 14.72 -7.23 -8.81
N ARG A 4 14.92 -6.85 -7.54
CA ARG A 4 14.33 -7.52 -6.38
C ARG A 4 12.80 -7.53 -6.54
N PRO A 5 12.11 -8.53 -5.95
CA PRO A 5 10.67 -8.58 -6.03
C PRO A 5 10.04 -7.36 -5.35
N SER A 6 8.80 -7.10 -5.70
CA SER A 6 7.97 -6.09 -5.07
C SER A 6 6.99 -6.72 -4.08
N ILE A 7 6.43 -5.93 -3.18
CA ILE A 7 5.49 -6.40 -2.15
C ILE A 7 4.26 -5.50 -2.05
N LEU A 8 3.09 -6.08 -1.83
CA LEU A 8 1.89 -5.29 -1.56
C LEU A 8 1.95 -4.60 -0.19
N PRO A 9 1.43 -3.36 -0.06
CA PRO A 9 1.43 -2.64 1.21
C PRO A 9 0.80 -3.43 2.37
N GLY A 10 -0.38 -4.02 2.14
CA GLY A 10 -1.10 -4.79 3.15
C GLY A 10 -0.31 -6.00 3.66
N ILE A 11 0.39 -6.70 2.77
CA ILE A 11 1.18 -7.89 3.12
C ILE A 11 2.39 -7.50 3.96
N LEU A 12 3.09 -6.44 3.57
CA LEU A 12 4.19 -5.93 4.41
C LEU A 12 3.69 -5.46 5.79
N ALA A 13 2.54 -4.78 5.83
CA ALA A 13 1.92 -4.36 7.09
C ALA A 13 1.65 -5.55 8.00
N GLU A 14 1.12 -6.64 7.44
CA GLU A 14 0.80 -7.88 8.16
C GLU A 14 2.04 -8.55 8.73
N PHE A 15 3.13 -8.67 7.95
CA PHE A 15 4.40 -9.20 8.45
C PHE A 15 4.94 -8.38 9.63
N ILE A 16 4.93 -7.05 9.53
CA ILE A 16 5.41 -6.18 10.61
C ILE A 16 4.51 -6.26 11.84
N ALA A 17 3.18 -6.28 11.67
CA ALA A 17 2.23 -6.37 12.77
C ALA A 17 2.30 -7.73 13.50
N ALA A 18 2.55 -8.81 12.76
CA ALA A 18 2.72 -10.15 13.29
C ALA A 18 4.04 -10.35 14.04
N ALA A 19 5.01 -9.44 13.87
CA ALA A 19 6.32 -9.54 14.48
C ALA A 19 6.28 -9.23 15.99
N PRO A 20 6.97 -10.03 16.84
CA PRO A 20 7.17 -9.66 18.24
C PRO A 20 7.85 -8.29 18.40
N SER A 21 7.48 -7.54 19.44
CA SER A 21 8.00 -6.18 19.71
C SER A 21 9.53 -6.08 19.73
N ARG A 22 10.22 -7.12 20.19
CA ARG A 22 11.69 -7.21 20.17
C ARG A 22 12.26 -7.17 18.75
N LEU A 23 11.58 -7.78 17.77
CA LEU A 23 12.01 -7.81 16.37
C LEU A 23 11.71 -6.48 15.68
N GLN A 24 10.55 -5.89 15.96
CA GLN A 24 10.19 -4.54 15.51
C GLN A 24 11.26 -3.53 15.94
N LYS A 25 11.62 -3.52 17.24
CA LYS A 25 12.70 -2.66 17.76
C LYS A 25 14.05 -2.92 17.08
N ARG A 26 14.37 -4.19 16.79
CA ARG A 26 15.62 -4.55 16.13
C ARG A 26 15.70 -4.05 14.68
N ILE A 27 14.60 -4.16 13.93
CA ILE A 27 14.47 -3.56 12.59
C ILE A 27 14.50 -2.04 12.67
N ASP A 28 13.91 -1.47 13.72
CA ASP A 28 13.92 -0.03 13.89
C ASP A 28 15.31 0.55 14.14
N ALA A 29 16.13 -0.18 14.90
CA ALA A 29 17.54 0.13 15.10
C ALA A 29 18.41 -0.13 13.86
N ASN A 30 18.03 -1.08 12.98
CA ASN A 30 18.83 -1.49 11.83
C ASN A 30 17.96 -1.65 10.56
N PRO A 31 17.44 -0.54 9.99
CA PRO A 31 16.53 -0.60 8.84
C PRO A 31 17.18 -1.19 7.58
N GLU A 32 18.51 -1.14 7.49
CA GLU A 32 19.29 -1.58 6.34
C GLU A 32 19.93 -2.97 6.52
N ALA A 33 19.58 -3.71 7.58
CA ALA A 33 20.28 -4.95 7.95
C ALA A 33 20.37 -6.01 6.84
N ALA A 34 19.44 -6.02 5.89
CA ALA A 34 19.44 -6.97 4.78
C ALA A 34 20.24 -6.50 3.54
N ASN A 35 20.86 -5.31 3.57
CA ASN A 35 21.71 -4.83 2.49
C ASN A 35 22.98 -5.71 2.36
N ASP A 36 23.44 -6.25 3.48
CA ASP A 36 24.59 -7.15 3.56
C ASP A 36 24.25 -8.59 3.18
N PHE A 37 22.97 -8.91 2.97
CA PHE A 37 22.56 -10.26 2.59
C PHE A 37 22.86 -10.52 1.12
N ALA A 38 23.25 -11.75 0.79
CA ALA A 38 23.43 -12.16 -0.60
C ALA A 38 22.07 -12.53 -1.20
N TRP A 39 21.70 -11.87 -2.30
CA TRP A 39 20.46 -12.12 -3.04
C TRP A 39 20.77 -12.87 -4.33
N THR A 40 20.18 -14.04 -4.50
CA THR A 40 20.31 -14.86 -5.71
C THR A 40 18.92 -15.20 -6.25
N ARG A 41 18.80 -15.28 -7.57
CA ARG A 41 17.56 -15.71 -8.23
C ARG A 41 17.83 -17.02 -8.95
N THR A 42 16.94 -17.98 -8.76
CA THR A 42 16.92 -19.24 -9.51
C THR A 42 15.51 -19.41 -10.04
N ASP A 43 15.37 -19.48 -11.35
CA ASP A 43 14.08 -19.39 -12.05
C ASP A 43 13.31 -18.14 -11.58
N ASP A 44 12.15 -18.32 -10.95
CA ASP A 44 11.31 -17.24 -10.43
C ASP A 44 11.35 -17.08 -8.91
N ILE A 45 12.23 -17.83 -8.24
CA ILE A 45 12.38 -17.82 -6.80
C ILE A 45 13.62 -17.01 -6.40
N TRP A 46 13.43 -16.06 -5.50
CA TRP A 46 14.52 -15.34 -4.86
C TRP A 46 14.96 -16.04 -3.58
N PHE A 47 16.27 -16.14 -3.43
CA PHE A 47 16.93 -16.68 -2.25
C PHE A 47 17.82 -15.62 -1.62
N VAL A 48 17.59 -15.36 -0.34
CA VAL A 48 18.33 -14.38 0.46
C VAL A 48 19.10 -15.14 1.54
N ALA A 49 20.43 -15.09 1.47
CA ALA A 49 21.30 -15.68 2.49
C ALA A 49 21.46 -14.70 3.65
N ALA A 50 20.85 -15.03 4.80
CA ALA A 50 20.82 -14.21 6.00
C ALA A 50 21.62 -14.90 7.12
N GLY A 51 22.95 -14.93 6.95
CA GLY A 51 23.84 -15.69 7.83
C GLY A 51 23.71 -17.20 7.59
N GLU A 52 23.34 -17.94 8.64
CA GLU A 52 23.11 -19.40 8.58
C GLU A 52 21.71 -19.75 8.05
N GLU A 53 20.83 -18.76 7.93
CA GLU A 53 19.45 -18.95 7.52
C GLU A 53 19.21 -18.49 6.09
N LYS A 54 18.21 -19.09 5.44
CA LYS A 54 17.80 -18.75 4.08
C LYS A 54 16.37 -18.24 4.08
N VAL A 55 16.12 -17.10 3.45
CA VAL A 55 14.77 -16.62 3.12
C VAL A 55 14.49 -16.91 1.65
N GLN A 56 13.32 -17.45 1.37
CA GLN A 56 12.83 -17.74 0.04
C GLN A 56 11.62 -16.85 -0.27
N LEU A 57 11.65 -16.17 -1.41
CA LEU A 57 10.54 -15.38 -1.93
C LEU A 57 10.09 -16.00 -3.26
N LYS A 58 8.87 -16.54 -3.30
CA LYS A 58 8.38 -17.41 -4.38
C LYS A 58 7.69 -16.67 -5.54
N SER A 59 7.58 -15.34 -5.45
CA SER A 59 6.90 -14.51 -6.46
C SER A 59 7.67 -13.21 -6.70
N GLN A 60 7.54 -12.65 -7.90
CA GLN A 60 8.05 -11.31 -8.24
C GLN A 60 7.21 -10.19 -7.63
N LEU A 61 5.94 -10.48 -7.31
CA LEU A 61 5.08 -9.62 -6.52
C LEU A 61 4.54 -10.44 -5.34
N ILE A 62 4.99 -10.09 -4.13
CA ILE A 62 4.59 -10.74 -2.89
C ILE A 62 3.19 -10.23 -2.51
N GLN A 63 2.21 -11.13 -2.61
CA GLN A 63 0.79 -10.86 -2.41
C GLN A 63 0.16 -11.74 -1.33
N SER A 64 0.86 -12.80 -0.91
CA SER A 64 0.45 -13.69 0.19
C SER A 64 1.58 -13.87 1.19
N LEU A 65 1.25 -14.25 2.43
CA LEU A 65 2.23 -14.72 3.39
C LEU A 65 2.94 -15.99 2.92
N ASP A 66 2.26 -16.83 2.13
CA ASP A 66 2.77 -18.11 1.62
C ASP A 66 3.86 -17.95 0.54
N ASP A 67 3.99 -16.73 -0.01
CA ASP A 67 5.05 -16.37 -0.94
C ASP A 67 6.42 -16.27 -0.23
N VAL A 68 6.46 -16.29 1.10
CA VAL A 68 7.65 -16.04 1.90
C VAL A 68 7.92 -17.18 2.87
N GLU A 69 9.09 -17.80 2.75
CA GLU A 69 9.54 -18.84 3.66
C GLU A 69 10.91 -18.48 4.24
N CYS A 70 11.19 -19.00 5.44
CA CYS A 70 12.52 -18.92 6.02
C CYS A 70 12.84 -20.22 6.74
N THR A 71 14.08 -20.67 6.62
CA THR A 71 14.57 -21.89 7.30
C THR A 71 14.68 -21.73 8.81
N CYS A 72 14.60 -20.50 9.32
CA CYS A 72 14.71 -20.20 10.73
C CYS A 72 13.54 -20.83 11.51
N LEU A 73 13.83 -21.34 12.70
CA LEU A 73 12.83 -21.90 13.62
C LEU A 73 11.68 -20.92 13.97
N LEU A 74 11.93 -19.62 13.84
CA LEU A 74 10.93 -18.55 14.06
C LEU A 74 10.22 -18.11 12.78
N GLY A 75 10.46 -18.76 11.65
CA GLY A 75 9.80 -18.47 10.38
C GLY A 75 8.28 -18.66 10.47
N PRO A 76 7.46 -17.82 9.82
CA PRO A 76 7.84 -16.67 9.00
C PRO A 76 8.02 -15.36 9.80
N ARG A 77 7.83 -15.37 11.13
CA ARG A 77 7.90 -14.20 12.03
C ARG A 77 9.30 -14.00 12.60
N CYS A 78 10.31 -14.01 11.74
CA CYS A 78 11.71 -13.90 12.12
C CYS A 78 12.32 -12.58 11.63
N PHE A 79 13.48 -12.22 12.20
CA PHE A 79 14.21 -11.03 11.78
C PHE A 79 14.64 -11.08 10.30
N HIS A 80 15.05 -12.25 9.80
CA HIS A 80 15.52 -12.42 8.42
C HIS A 80 14.45 -12.06 7.40
N VAL A 81 13.22 -12.54 7.62
CA VAL A 81 12.05 -12.21 6.78
C VAL A 81 11.79 -10.71 6.84
N LEU A 82 11.63 -10.14 8.04
CA LEU A 82 11.32 -8.71 8.18
C LEU A 82 12.37 -7.81 7.56
N ALA A 83 13.65 -8.12 7.77
CA ALA A 83 14.77 -7.36 7.19
C ALA A 83 14.74 -7.45 5.65
N SER A 84 14.52 -8.65 5.10
CA SER A 84 14.46 -8.86 3.65
C SER A 84 13.27 -8.12 3.02
N LEU A 85 12.07 -8.25 3.61
CA LEU A 85 10.85 -7.61 3.11
C LEU A 85 10.90 -6.07 3.23
N SER A 86 11.61 -5.54 4.22
CA SER A 86 11.74 -4.09 4.41
C SER A 86 12.55 -3.41 3.29
N LEU A 87 13.39 -4.16 2.57
CA LEU A 87 14.15 -3.67 1.42
C LEU A 87 13.40 -3.79 0.09
N LEU A 88 12.30 -4.54 0.04
CA LEU A 88 11.55 -4.71 -1.20
C LEU A 88 10.85 -3.40 -1.58
N ARG A 89 10.73 -3.17 -2.88
CA ARG A 89 9.91 -2.08 -3.41
C ARG A 89 8.45 -2.35 -3.03
N ILE A 90 7.79 -1.36 -2.44
CA ILE A 90 6.34 -1.44 -2.20
C ILE A 90 5.63 -1.19 -3.54
N SER A 91 4.71 -2.07 -3.88
CA SER A 91 3.95 -1.99 -5.12
C SER A 91 2.75 -1.05 -4.99
N ASP A 92 2.50 -0.33 -6.08
CA ASP A 92 1.38 0.61 -6.21
C ASP A 92 0.11 -0.09 -6.72
N THR A 93 0.22 -1.34 -7.18
CA THR A 93 -0.82 -2.07 -7.92
C THR A 93 -1.12 -3.42 -7.29
N VAL A 94 -2.41 -3.71 -7.08
CA VAL A 94 -2.96 -5.06 -6.97
C VAL A 94 -3.66 -5.30 -8.30
N ASP A 95 -3.34 -6.37 -9.03
CA ASP A 95 -4.22 -6.81 -10.12
C ASP A 95 -5.54 -7.25 -9.48
N VAL A 96 -6.61 -6.50 -9.73
CA VAL A 96 -7.94 -7.10 -9.70
C VAL A 96 -8.03 -7.84 -11.02
N PRO A 97 -8.16 -9.18 -11.05
CA PRO A 97 -8.39 -9.88 -12.30
C PRO A 97 -9.61 -9.25 -12.97
N ASP A 98 -9.43 -8.87 -14.24
CA ASP A 98 -10.52 -8.40 -15.10
C ASP A 98 -11.68 -9.39 -14.95
N VAL A 99 -12.77 -8.95 -14.33
CA VAL A 99 -14.06 -9.53 -14.63
C VAL A 99 -14.37 -9.01 -16.02
N GLU A 100 -13.80 -9.68 -17.02
CA GLU A 100 -14.05 -9.45 -18.43
C GLU A 100 -15.57 -9.47 -18.63
N ASN A 101 -16.11 -8.26 -18.78
CA ASN A 101 -17.02 -7.88 -19.84
C ASN A 101 -17.64 -9.09 -20.56
N ALA A 102 -18.68 -9.67 -19.97
CA ALA A 102 -19.62 -10.50 -20.69
C ALA A 102 -20.40 -9.57 -21.62
N SER A 103 -19.77 -9.23 -22.75
CA SER A 103 -20.44 -8.70 -23.93
C SER A 103 -21.40 -9.77 -24.44
N GLN A 104 -22.59 -9.82 -23.87
CA GLN A 104 -23.73 -10.44 -24.51
C GLN A 104 -24.31 -9.40 -25.47
N GLU A 105 -24.01 -9.57 -26.75
CA GLU A 105 -24.83 -9.03 -27.82
C GLU A 105 -26.29 -9.49 -27.61
N PRO A 106 -27.29 -8.59 -27.56
CA PRO A 106 -28.67 -9.02 -27.57
C PRO A 106 -29.10 -9.27 -29.02
N GLU A 107 -29.37 -10.53 -29.34
CA GLU A 107 -30.12 -10.91 -30.54
C GLU A 107 -31.52 -10.27 -30.52
N PHE A 108 -31.91 -9.73 -31.68
CA PHE A 108 -33.22 -9.18 -32.00
C PHE A 108 -34.38 -10.11 -31.61
N GLY A 109 -35.38 -9.59 -30.87
CA GLY A 109 -36.60 -10.35 -30.60
C GLY A 109 -37.70 -9.63 -29.82
N ILE A 110 -38.56 -8.91 -30.55
CA ILE A 110 -39.96 -8.59 -30.23
C ILE A 110 -40.21 -7.45 -29.21
N VAL A 111 -40.61 -6.32 -29.78
CA VAL A 111 -41.24 -5.14 -29.16
C VAL A 111 -42.45 -5.52 -28.30
N LYS A 112 -42.44 -5.07 -27.04
CA LYS A 112 -43.66 -4.86 -26.25
C LYS A 112 -43.51 -3.55 -25.48
N GLU A 113 -44.39 -2.60 -25.81
CA GLU A 113 -44.47 -1.24 -25.25
C GLU A 113 -44.41 -1.24 -23.72
N VAL A 114 -43.49 -0.46 -23.16
CA VAL A 114 -43.63 0.11 -21.81
C VAL A 114 -43.20 1.58 -21.86
N SER A 115 -44.16 2.40 -21.49
CA SER A 115 -44.20 3.84 -21.21
C SER A 115 -42.88 4.57 -20.98
N THR A 116 -42.69 5.61 -21.78
CA THR A 116 -41.84 6.77 -21.55
C THR A 116 -42.41 7.63 -20.42
N ASP A 117 -41.76 7.68 -19.26
CA ASP A 117 -41.63 8.88 -18.43
C ASP A 117 -40.70 8.61 -17.24
N SER A 118 -39.46 9.09 -17.28
CA SER A 118 -38.68 9.55 -16.12
C SER A 118 -37.37 10.13 -16.61
N LEU A 119 -37.24 11.44 -16.37
CA LEU A 119 -36.15 12.32 -16.75
C LEU A 119 -34.83 11.86 -16.10
N GLU A 120 -33.82 11.58 -16.92
CA GLU A 120 -32.42 11.50 -16.48
C GLU A 120 -31.98 12.88 -16.00
N GLY A 121 -31.83 13.02 -14.68
CA GLY A 121 -31.06 14.11 -14.09
C GLY A 121 -29.55 13.94 -14.36
N PRO A 122 -28.74 15.00 -14.22
CA PRO A 122 -27.28 14.88 -14.26
C PRO A 122 -26.81 13.87 -13.20
N PRO A 123 -25.68 13.17 -13.39
CA PRO A 123 -25.18 12.23 -12.39
C PRO A 123 -24.98 12.96 -11.06
N GLU A 124 -25.81 12.63 -10.07
CA GLU A 124 -25.64 13.10 -8.71
C GLU A 124 -24.25 12.65 -8.24
N ALA A 125 -23.45 13.59 -7.73
CA ALA A 125 -22.19 13.28 -7.09
C ALA A 125 -22.48 12.28 -5.96
N GLU A 126 -22.04 11.04 -6.14
CA GLU A 126 -22.27 9.98 -5.16
C GLU A 126 -21.53 10.35 -3.87
N SER A 127 -22.30 10.56 -2.80
CA SER A 127 -21.75 10.83 -1.47
C SER A 127 -20.79 9.71 -1.05
N LEU A 128 -19.76 10.05 -0.27
CA LEU A 128 -18.85 9.06 0.32
C LEU A 128 -19.63 8.05 1.16
N SER A 129 -19.32 6.78 0.95
CA SER A 129 -19.78 5.71 1.83
C SER A 129 -19.19 5.82 3.25
N GLU A 130 -19.77 5.07 4.19
CA GLU A 130 -19.26 4.99 5.55
C GLU A 130 -17.83 4.41 5.61
N SER A 131 -17.54 3.41 4.77
CA SER A 131 -16.21 2.78 4.68
C SER A 131 -15.16 3.73 4.10
N GLN A 132 -15.49 4.48 3.05
CA GLN A 132 -14.64 5.55 2.52
C GLN A 132 -14.37 6.63 3.58
N SER A 133 -15.42 7.07 4.28
CA SER A 133 -15.29 8.08 5.35
C SER A 133 -14.41 7.57 6.51
N PHE A 134 -14.53 6.29 6.85
CA PHE A 134 -13.68 5.65 7.86
C PHE A 134 -12.22 5.60 7.41
N ALA A 135 -11.94 5.12 6.19
CA ALA A 135 -10.59 5.03 5.64
C ALA A 135 -9.90 6.41 5.56
N ALA A 136 -10.63 7.46 5.16
CA ALA A 136 -10.11 8.82 5.14
C ALA A 136 -9.75 9.33 6.55
N ARG A 137 -10.61 9.08 7.55
CA ARG A 137 -10.34 9.43 8.95
C ARG A 137 -9.16 8.68 9.54
N ASP A 138 -9.03 7.39 9.25
CA ASP A 138 -7.92 6.58 9.75
C ASP A 138 -6.59 7.04 9.13
N MET A 139 -6.57 7.32 7.83
CA MET A 139 -5.39 7.92 7.16
C MET A 139 -5.04 9.29 7.75
N MET A 140 -6.02 10.18 7.96
CA MET A 140 -5.80 11.49 8.61
C MET A 140 -5.14 11.34 9.97
N LYS A 141 -5.66 10.43 10.80
CA LYS A 141 -5.10 10.14 12.12
C LYS A 141 -3.67 9.61 12.00
N GLN A 142 -3.42 8.67 11.09
CA GLN A 142 -2.11 8.07 10.92
C GLN A 142 -1.06 9.06 10.40
N CYS A 143 -1.42 9.94 9.45
CA CYS A 143 -0.56 11.03 9.00
C CYS A 143 -0.28 12.03 10.12
N SER A 144 -1.26 12.31 10.99
CA SER A 144 -1.07 13.17 12.17
C SER A 144 -0.13 12.55 13.21
N ASP A 145 -0.26 11.24 13.47
CA ASP A 145 0.66 10.51 14.36
C ASP A 145 2.10 10.52 13.81
N ILE A 146 2.26 10.39 12.48
CA ILE A 146 3.55 10.49 11.80
C ILE A 146 4.11 11.91 11.87
N LEU A 147 3.27 12.95 11.68
CA LEU A 147 3.68 14.35 11.80
C LEU A 147 4.19 14.65 13.22
N ALA A 148 3.48 14.19 14.24
CA ALA A 148 3.85 14.38 15.64
C ALA A 148 5.15 13.65 16.01
N ALA A 149 5.36 12.43 15.48
CA ALA A 149 6.59 11.67 15.71
C ALA A 149 7.78 12.20 14.88
N GLY A 150 7.51 12.68 13.66
CA GLY A 150 8.50 12.98 12.63
C GLY A 150 8.90 11.76 11.79
N LEU A 151 9.18 11.96 10.49
CA LEU A 151 9.45 10.88 9.52
C LEU A 151 10.64 9.99 9.94
N ARG A 152 11.70 10.59 10.49
CA ARG A 152 12.90 9.84 10.94
C ARG A 152 12.60 8.92 12.13
N ALA A 153 11.65 9.30 13.00
CA ALA A 153 11.24 8.49 14.15
C ALA A 153 10.06 7.56 13.84
N ALA A 154 9.52 7.59 12.62
CA ALA A 154 8.44 6.71 12.18
C ALA A 154 8.93 5.26 12.02
N GLY A 155 9.00 4.56 13.15
CA GLY A 155 9.39 3.15 13.23
C GLY A 155 8.38 2.20 12.58
N SER A 156 8.71 0.91 12.64
CA SER A 156 8.01 -0.20 12.00
C SER A 156 6.52 -0.24 12.34
N VAL A 157 6.14 0.09 13.58
CA VAL A 157 4.73 0.14 14.01
C VAL A 157 3.95 1.22 13.27
N LEU A 158 4.49 2.44 13.16
CA LEU A 158 3.84 3.53 12.42
C LEU A 158 3.81 3.23 10.91
N GLN A 159 4.87 2.63 10.38
CA GLN A 159 4.92 2.20 8.99
C GLN A 159 3.88 1.12 8.68
N SER A 160 3.75 0.10 9.54
CA SER A 160 2.73 -0.96 9.39
C SER A 160 1.32 -0.38 9.36
N ARG A 161 1.00 0.55 10.28
CA ARG A 161 -0.29 1.25 10.27
C ARG A 161 -0.51 2.05 9.00
N LEU A 162 0.46 2.85 8.57
CA LEU A 162 0.36 3.61 7.33
C LEU A 162 0.12 2.70 6.11
N LEU A 163 0.86 1.59 6.01
CA LEU A 163 0.70 0.62 4.93
C LEU A 163 -0.70 -0.01 4.91
N ARG A 164 -1.28 -0.24 6.10
CA ARG A 164 -2.67 -0.69 6.24
C ARG A 164 -3.66 0.39 5.79
N CYS A 165 -3.51 1.64 6.23
CA CYS A 165 -4.37 2.74 5.77
C CYS A 165 -4.29 2.91 4.24
N ILE A 166 -3.08 2.78 3.65
CA ILE A 166 -2.90 2.81 2.18
C ILE A 166 -3.68 1.68 1.51
N HIS A 167 -3.59 0.46 2.04
CA HIS A 167 -4.32 -0.69 1.51
C HIS A 167 -5.84 -0.49 1.61
N GLU A 168 -6.34 -0.07 2.76
CA GLU A 168 -7.77 0.21 2.99
C GLU A 168 -8.27 1.33 2.06
N CYS A 169 -7.54 2.45 1.94
CA CYS A 169 -7.88 3.51 1.00
C CYS A 169 -7.99 3.00 -0.45
N ARG A 170 -7.12 2.07 -0.88
CA ARG A 170 -7.22 1.47 -2.22
C ARG A 170 -8.45 0.59 -2.37
N ALA A 171 -8.74 -0.24 -1.38
CA ALA A 171 -9.90 -1.12 -1.39
C ALA A 171 -11.21 -0.32 -1.52
N GLU A 172 -11.25 0.85 -0.90
CA GLU A 172 -12.41 1.77 -0.93
C GLU A 172 -12.40 2.77 -2.11
N GLY A 173 -11.46 2.65 -3.05
CA GLY A 173 -11.39 3.52 -4.23
C GLY A 173 -10.82 4.93 -3.99
N LEU A 174 -10.27 5.22 -2.81
CA LEU A 174 -9.60 6.48 -2.45
C LEU A 174 -8.16 6.52 -3.00
N HIS A 175 -8.02 6.37 -4.31
CA HIS A 175 -6.75 6.15 -4.98
C HIS A 175 -5.73 7.30 -4.82
N ARG A 176 -6.18 8.56 -4.87
CA ARG A 176 -5.32 9.72 -4.65
C ARG A 176 -4.75 9.73 -3.22
N LEU A 177 -5.60 9.46 -2.23
CA LEU A 177 -5.18 9.40 -0.84
C LEU A 177 -4.20 8.25 -0.59
N ALA A 178 -4.47 7.07 -1.16
CA ALA A 178 -3.54 5.94 -1.11
C ALA A 178 -2.19 6.24 -1.79
N ALA A 179 -2.20 6.95 -2.91
CA ALA A 179 -0.98 7.35 -3.61
C ALA A 179 -0.16 8.37 -2.80
N ALA A 180 -0.83 9.35 -2.17
CA ALA A 180 -0.18 10.31 -1.28
C ALA A 180 0.45 9.61 -0.06
N GLY A 181 -0.30 8.72 0.59
CA GLY A 181 0.22 7.90 1.70
C GLY A 181 1.43 7.04 1.30
N LEU A 182 1.45 6.51 0.09
CA LEU A 182 2.60 5.74 -0.38
C LEU A 182 3.86 6.60 -0.58
N ARG A 183 3.72 7.84 -1.07
CA ARG A 183 4.85 8.79 -1.14
C ARG A 183 5.38 9.11 0.25
N VAL A 184 4.51 9.33 1.23
CA VAL A 184 4.91 9.48 2.64
C VAL A 184 5.68 8.26 3.13
N MET A 185 5.22 7.03 2.85
CA MET A 185 5.93 5.80 3.21
C MET A 185 7.32 5.72 2.55
N HIS A 186 7.43 6.14 1.30
CA HIS A 186 8.72 6.21 0.60
C HIS A 186 9.68 7.20 1.28
N ASN A 187 9.19 8.40 1.61
CA ASN A 187 9.96 9.44 2.31
C ASN A 187 10.43 8.96 3.70
N ILE A 188 9.58 8.23 4.45
CA ILE A 188 9.96 7.60 5.72
C ILE A 188 11.13 6.63 5.51
N ARG A 189 11.06 5.77 4.50
CA ARG A 189 12.14 4.81 4.22
C ARG A 189 13.44 5.55 3.87
N GLN A 190 13.39 6.48 2.94
CA GLN A 190 14.56 7.25 2.50
C GLN A 190 15.26 7.98 3.67
N VAL A 191 14.51 8.69 4.52
CA VAL A 191 15.12 9.42 5.64
C VAL A 191 15.73 8.48 6.69
N ARG A 192 15.12 7.31 6.91
CA ARG A 192 15.59 6.32 7.89
C ARG A 192 16.81 5.54 7.41
N THR A 193 16.97 5.37 6.10
CA THR A 193 18.15 4.75 5.48
C THR A 193 19.22 5.79 5.11
N ASN A 194 19.04 7.07 5.49
CA ASN A 194 19.92 8.18 5.09
C ASN A 194 20.21 8.20 3.57
N ALA A 195 19.18 7.94 2.76
CA ALA A 195 19.33 7.94 1.30
C ALA A 195 19.70 9.36 0.81
N ASP A 196 20.70 9.45 -0.07
CA ASP A 196 21.13 10.72 -0.68
C ASP A 196 20.01 11.40 -1.51
N THR A 197 18.99 10.63 -1.90
CA THR A 197 17.83 11.10 -2.66
C THR A 197 16.73 11.70 -1.80
N PHE A 198 16.87 11.71 -0.47
CA PHE A 198 15.86 12.28 0.42
C PHE A 198 15.81 13.81 0.31
N ASP A 199 14.64 14.35 -0.01
CA ASP A 199 14.36 15.79 -0.01
C ASP A 199 13.30 16.13 1.05
N SER A 200 13.68 16.95 2.03
CA SER A 200 12.79 17.34 3.12
C SER A 200 11.63 18.22 2.67
N ASN A 201 11.81 19.05 1.63
CA ASN A 201 10.76 19.92 1.11
C ASN A 201 9.71 19.09 0.38
N LEU A 202 10.15 18.15 -0.46
CA LEU A 202 9.24 17.21 -1.12
C LEU A 202 8.52 16.33 -0.09
N ALA A 203 9.22 15.86 0.94
CA ALA A 203 8.61 15.06 1.99
C ALA A 203 7.54 15.83 2.79
N ALA A 204 7.76 17.12 3.06
CA ALA A 204 6.77 17.99 3.69
C ALA A 204 5.55 18.21 2.78
N GLN A 205 5.77 18.42 1.48
CA GLN A 205 4.69 18.56 0.49
C GLN A 205 3.85 17.29 0.41
N ASP A 206 4.47 16.11 0.31
CA ASP A 206 3.77 14.83 0.24
C ASP A 206 2.92 14.55 1.49
N LEU A 207 3.44 14.85 2.68
CA LEU A 207 2.68 14.71 3.92
C LEU A 207 1.53 15.72 4.02
N THR A 208 1.76 16.95 3.56
CA THR A 208 0.74 18.00 3.51
C THR A 208 -0.38 17.60 2.56
N GLU A 209 -0.06 17.12 1.36
CA GLU A 209 -1.05 16.63 0.40
C GLU A 209 -1.88 15.47 0.96
N ALA A 210 -1.24 14.50 1.65
CA ALA A 210 -1.97 13.39 2.26
C ALA A 210 -2.98 13.88 3.32
N LEU A 211 -2.58 14.85 4.15
CA LEU A 211 -3.46 15.47 5.16
C LEU A 211 -4.58 16.29 4.49
N GLU A 212 -4.25 17.11 3.49
CA GLU A 212 -5.23 17.94 2.78
C GLU A 212 -6.28 17.11 2.05
N VAL A 213 -5.87 16.06 1.34
CA VAL A 213 -6.79 15.14 0.64
C VAL A 213 -7.70 14.44 1.64
N ALA A 214 -7.17 13.92 2.75
CA ALA A 214 -7.98 13.28 3.78
C ALA A 214 -8.94 14.29 4.43
N TRP A 215 -8.49 15.50 4.72
CA TRP A 215 -9.33 16.56 5.29
C TRP A 215 -10.48 16.94 4.34
N LEU A 216 -10.20 17.13 3.06
CA LEU A 216 -11.22 17.46 2.06
C LEU A 216 -12.31 16.39 1.97
N LEU A 217 -11.93 15.10 2.01
CA LEU A 217 -12.89 13.99 2.04
C LEU A 217 -13.74 13.99 3.31
N ILE A 218 -13.13 14.25 4.47
CA ILE A 218 -13.83 14.29 5.76
C ILE A 218 -14.83 15.45 5.84
N GLN A 219 -14.47 16.61 5.28
CA GLN A 219 -15.29 17.82 5.36
C GLN A 219 -16.40 17.87 4.32
N ASN A 220 -16.25 17.18 3.18
CA ASN A 220 -17.22 17.19 2.09
C ASN A 220 -17.72 15.76 1.77
N PRO A 221 -18.31 15.03 2.74
CA PRO A 221 -18.72 13.66 2.51
C PRO A 221 -19.91 13.55 1.54
N ALA A 222 -20.76 14.57 1.42
CA ALA A 222 -21.92 14.55 0.54
C ALA A 222 -21.58 14.87 -0.92
N ASP A 223 -20.51 15.61 -1.17
CA ASP A 223 -20.08 16.04 -2.50
C ASP A 223 -18.55 16.22 -2.52
N PRO A 224 -17.79 15.12 -2.47
CA PRO A 224 -16.34 15.19 -2.53
C PRO A 224 -15.93 15.63 -3.94
N PRO A 225 -14.99 16.59 -4.10
CA PRO A 225 -14.50 16.95 -5.42
C PRO A 225 -13.96 15.71 -6.13
N SER A 226 -14.39 15.45 -7.37
CA SER A 226 -14.04 14.23 -8.12
C SER A 226 -12.52 14.01 -8.24
N SER A 227 -11.74 15.10 -8.26
CA SER A 227 -10.27 15.07 -8.26
C SER A 227 -9.65 14.53 -6.96
N THR A 228 -10.43 14.42 -5.88
CA THR A 228 -9.98 13.98 -4.55
C THR A 228 -9.96 12.45 -4.42
N LEU A 229 -10.83 11.74 -5.16
CA LEU A 229 -10.83 10.27 -5.20
C LEU A 229 -9.64 9.75 -6.04
N GLY A 230 -9.42 10.37 -7.21
CA GLY A 230 -8.43 9.91 -8.18
C GLY A 230 -8.84 8.60 -8.87
N VAL A 231 -7.98 8.08 -9.75
CA VAL A 231 -8.22 6.83 -10.48
C VAL A 231 -7.05 5.88 -10.32
N ALA A 232 -7.33 4.57 -10.34
CA ALA A 232 -6.30 3.55 -10.36
C ALA A 232 -5.43 3.69 -11.63
N ARG A 233 -4.11 3.61 -11.48
CA ARG A 233 -3.21 3.55 -12.64
C ARG A 233 -3.36 2.19 -13.31
N ARG A 234 -3.79 2.17 -14.57
CA ARG A 234 -3.74 0.96 -15.42
C ARG A 234 -2.29 0.63 -15.74
N ARG A 235 -1.92 -0.65 -15.71
CA ARG A 235 -0.69 -1.12 -16.35
C ARG A 235 -0.95 -1.24 -17.85
N TYR A 236 -0.02 -0.74 -18.64
CA TYR A 236 0.09 -1.01 -20.08
C TYR A 236 1.13 -2.11 -20.28
#